data_AF-A0A6G0WNJ8-F1
#
_entry.id   AF-A0A6G0WNJ8-F1
#
_cell.length_a   1.000
_cell.length_b   1.000
_cell.length_c   1.000
_cell.angle_alpha   90.00
_cell.angle_beta   90.00
_cell.angle_gamma   90.00
#
_symmetry.space_group_name_H-M   'P 1'
#
loop_
_entity.id
_entity.type
_entity.pdbx_description
1 polymer ?
#
loop_
_entity_poly.entity_id
_entity_poly.type
_entity_poly.pdbx_seq_one_letter_code
_entity_poly.pdbx_strand_id
1 'polypeptide(L)'
;LKDFLRSKRLEWAGHVWRAEGKLIKQVLINKPNKKQPVGRPRQRWLDRVKDDLKSLSNGASVVDAEDREIWRTLVEAAKRLNGA
;
A
#
# COMPACT_ATOMS: atom_id res chain seq x y z
N LEU A 1 3.11 13.15 -11.30
CA LEU A 1 1.95 13.11 -10.36
C LEU A 1 1.57 11.69 -9.94
N LYS A 2 1.39 10.74 -10.88
CA LYS A 2 1.02 9.35 -10.55
C LYS A 2 2.03 8.69 -9.61
N ASP A 3 3.32 8.92 -9.85
CA ASP A 3 4.42 8.36 -9.06
C ASP A 3 4.56 9.03 -7.70
N PHE A 4 4.34 10.35 -7.63
CA PHE A 4 4.21 11.06 -6.36
C PHE A 4 3.07 10.49 -5.50
N LEU A 5 1.87 10.31 -6.07
CA LEU A 5 0.73 9.73 -5.33
C LEU A 5 0.99 8.28 -4.93
N ARG A 6 1.68 7.49 -5.77
CA ARG A 6 2.11 6.14 -5.45
C ARG A 6 3.07 6.13 -4.27
N SER A 7 4.14 6.92 -4.31
CA SER A 7 5.12 6.98 -3.22
C SER A 7 4.48 7.39 -1.90
N LYS A 8 3.58 8.40 -1.90
CA LYS A 8 2.83 8.82 -0.70
C LYS A 8 1.92 7.71 -0.17
N ARG A 9 1.29 6.93 -1.06
CA ARG A 9 0.48 5.76 -0.67
C ARG A 9 1.33 4.70 0.01
N LEU A 10 2.53 4.43 -0.50
CA LEU A 10 3.47 3.47 0.09
C LEU A 10 4.04 3.97 1.43
N GLU A 11 4.38 5.25 1.54
CA GLU A 11 4.80 5.85 2.83
C GLU A 11 3.74 5.62 3.91
N TRP A 12 2.47 5.91 3.60
CA TRP A 12 1.37 5.70 4.54
C TRP A 12 1.08 4.23 4.81
N ALA A 13 1.10 3.37 3.77
CA ALA A 13 0.89 1.93 3.92
C ALA A 13 1.91 1.32 4.89
N GLY A 14 3.19 1.66 4.74
CA GLY A 14 4.22 1.16 5.66
C GLY A 14 4.09 1.71 7.07
N HIS A 15 3.68 2.97 7.22
CA HIS A 15 3.36 3.54 8.54
C HIS A 15 2.22 2.79 9.24
N VAL A 16 1.11 2.55 8.53
CA VAL A 16 -0.05 1.84 9.06
C VAL A 16 0.27 0.37 9.34
N TRP A 17 1.04 -0.28 8.47
CA TRP A 17 1.44 -1.67 8.66
C TRP A 17 2.27 -1.86 9.93
N ARG A 18 3.19 -0.93 10.23
CA ARG A 18 4.02 -0.98 11.45
C ARG A 18 3.31 -0.47 12.71
N ALA A 19 2.08 0.05 12.60
CA ALA A 19 1.30 0.51 13.73
C ALA A 19 0.65 -0.65 14.49
N GLU A 20 1.48 -1.51 15.11
CA GLU A 20 1.03 -2.66 15.89
C GLU A 20 0.07 -2.26 17.03
N GLY A 21 -0.92 -3.11 17.29
CA GLY A 21 -1.94 -2.87 18.32
C GLY A 21 -2.91 -1.71 18.04
N LYS A 22 -2.73 -0.96 16.95
CA LYS A 22 -3.60 0.18 16.62
C LYS A 22 -4.78 -0.26 15.77
N LEU A 23 -5.95 0.34 16.05
CA LEU A 23 -7.19 0.18 15.28
C LEU A 23 -6.98 0.38 13.77
N ILE A 24 -6.07 1.28 13.38
CA ILE A 24 -5.79 1.59 11.98
C ILE A 24 -5.23 0.40 11.19
N LYS A 25 -4.33 -0.41 11.77
CA LYS A 25 -3.81 -1.64 11.14
C LYS A 25 -4.93 -2.67 11.03
N GLN A 26 -5.75 -2.82 12.07
CA GLN A 26 -6.89 -3.73 12.05
C GLN A 26 -7.93 -3.35 11.00
N VAL A 27 -8.31 -2.08 10.88
CA VAL A 27 -9.24 -1.58 9.86
C VAL A 27 -8.69 -1.78 8.45
N LEU A 28 -7.39 -1.57 8.25
CA LEU A 28 -6.74 -1.77 6.96
C LEU A 28 -6.78 -3.24 6.50
N ILE A 29 -6.49 -4.16 7.41
CA ILE A 29 -6.42 -5.60 7.12
C ILE A 29 -7.82 -6.24 7.08
N ASN A 30 -8.75 -5.72 7.87
CA ASN A 30 -10.09 -6.30 7.99
C ASN A 30 -10.79 -6.32 6.62
N LYS A 31 -11.17 -7.52 6.20
CA LYS A 31 -11.92 -7.75 4.98
C LYS A 31 -13.38 -8.07 5.32
N PRO A 32 -14.27 -7.07 5.45
CA PRO A 32 -15.70 -7.36 5.58
C PRO A 32 -16.17 -8.10 4.33
N ASN A 33 -16.64 -9.34 4.53
CA ASN A 33 -17.15 -10.25 3.50
C ASN A 33 -18.66 -10.05 3.21
N LYS A 34 -19.26 -8.96 3.70
CA LYS A 34 -20.69 -8.67 3.47
C LYS A 34 -20.93 -8.24 2.02
N LYS A 35 -22.15 -8.50 1.53
CA LYS A 35 -22.64 -8.05 0.23
C LYS A 35 -22.49 -6.52 0.15
N GLN A 36 -21.69 -6.04 -0.80
CA GLN A 36 -21.51 -4.60 -1.00
C GLN A 36 -22.70 -4.02 -1.78
N PRO A 37 -23.19 -2.83 -1.42
CA PRO A 37 -24.25 -2.17 -2.18
C PRO A 37 -23.79 -1.86 -3.61
N VAL A 38 -24.74 -1.90 -4.54
CA VAL A 38 -24.51 -1.59 -5.95
C VAL A 38 -24.08 -0.12 -6.06
N GLY A 39 -22.95 0.14 -6.71
CA GLY A 39 -22.41 1.49 -6.94
C GLY A 39 -21.09 1.81 -6.23
N ARG A 40 -20.75 1.12 -5.13
CA ARG A 40 -19.43 1.31 -4.50
C ARG A 40 -18.34 0.61 -5.34
N PRO A 41 -17.22 1.27 -5.68
CA PRO A 41 -16.09 0.60 -6.31
C PRO A 41 -15.64 -0.61 -5.49
N ARG A 42 -15.46 -1.75 -6.17
CA ARG A 42 -15.01 -3.00 -5.53
C ARG A 42 -13.58 -2.91 -4.99
N GLN A 43 -12.77 -2.03 -5.59
CA GLN A 43 -11.37 -1.83 -5.23
C GLN A 43 -11.23 -1.20 -3.84
N ARG A 44 -10.48 -1.87 -2.96
CA ARG A 44 -10.13 -1.34 -1.65
C ARG A 44 -8.81 -0.59 -1.72
N TRP A 45 -8.56 0.23 -0.70
CA TRP A 45 -7.31 0.99 -0.63
C TRP A 45 -6.07 0.07 -0.59
N LEU A 46 -6.13 -1.03 0.17
CA LEU A 46 -5.06 -2.02 0.23
C LEU A 46 -4.84 -2.75 -1.10
N ASP A 47 -5.90 -2.95 -1.91
CA ASP A 47 -5.76 -3.55 -3.24
C ASP A 47 -4.93 -2.62 -4.15
N ARG A 48 -5.20 -1.31 -4.09
CA ARG A 48 -4.41 -0.32 -4.82
C ARG A 48 -2.94 -0.30 -4.37
N VAL A 49 -2.65 -0.46 -3.09
CA VAL A 49 -1.27 -0.58 -2.57
C VAL A 49 -0.59 -1.82 -3.14
N LYS A 50 -1.28 -2.96 -3.19
CA LYS A 50 -0.74 -4.19 -3.78
C LYS A 50 -0.43 -4.02 -5.27
N ASP A 51 -1.30 -3.32 -6.01
CA ASP A 51 -1.04 -3.02 -7.42
C ASP A 51 0.17 -2.09 -7.60
N ASP A 52 0.29 -1.07 -6.74
CA ASP A 52 1.42 -0.16 -6.73
C ASP A 52 2.74 -0.90 -6.43
N LEU A 53 2.75 -1.84 -5.47
CA LEU A 53 3.91 -2.69 -5.15
C LEU A 53 4.28 -3.62 -6.31
N LYS A 54 3.29 -4.29 -6.92
CA LYS A 54 3.51 -5.15 -8.09
C LYS A 54 4.10 -4.38 -9.27
N SER A 55 3.74 -3.10 -9.43
CA SER A 55 4.29 -2.27 -10.49
C SER A 55 5.76 -1.88 -10.27
N LEU A 56 6.29 -2.06 -9.05
CA LEU A 56 7.67 -1.72 -8.70
C LEU A 56 8.58 -2.95 -8.68
N SER A 57 8.10 -4.07 -8.15
CA SER A 57 8.88 -5.30 -8.05
C SER A 57 7.97 -6.53 -8.00
N ASN A 58 8.37 -7.57 -8.73
CA ASN A 58 7.73 -8.88 -8.65
C ASN A 58 7.98 -9.49 -7.26
N GLY A 59 6.89 -9.80 -6.56
CA GLY A 59 6.95 -10.40 -5.22
C GLY A 59 6.87 -9.40 -4.07
N ALA A 60 6.94 -8.09 -4.34
CA ALA A 60 6.77 -7.08 -3.29
C ALA A 60 5.37 -7.13 -2.69
N SER A 61 5.31 -7.09 -1.36
CA SER A 61 4.11 -7.22 -0.55
C SER A 61 4.09 -6.17 0.55
N VAL A 62 2.89 -5.91 1.09
CA VAL A 62 2.74 -4.98 2.23
C VAL A 62 3.46 -5.52 3.49
N VAL A 63 3.71 -6.83 3.56
CA VAL A 63 4.47 -7.46 4.66
C VAL A 63 5.93 -6.96 4.70
N ASP A 64 6.49 -6.61 3.54
CA ASP A 64 7.85 -6.06 3.44
C ASP A 64 8.00 -4.73 4.18
N ALA A 65 6.89 -4.10 4.59
CA ALA A 65 6.90 -2.90 5.41
C ALA A 65 7.44 -3.10 6.83
N GLU A 66 7.52 -4.34 7.33
CA GLU A 66 8.18 -4.65 8.60
C GLU A 66 9.69 -4.36 8.53
N ASP A 67 10.32 -4.67 7.38
CA ASP A 67 11.69 -4.28 7.09
C ASP A 67 11.73 -2.85 6.54
N ARG A 68 12.27 -1.94 7.35
CA ARG A 68 12.32 -0.51 7.01
C ARG A 68 13.25 -0.22 5.83
N GLU A 69 14.30 -1.00 5.62
CA GLU A 69 15.26 -0.78 4.53
C GLU A 69 14.67 -1.24 3.20
N ILE A 70 14.05 -2.42 3.18
CA ILE A 70 13.32 -2.91 2.02
C ILE A 70 12.19 -1.93 1.66
N TRP A 71 11.40 -1.52 2.66
CA TRP A 71 10.30 -0.58 2.42
C TRP A 71 10.78 0.77 1.90
N ARG A 72 11.87 1.30 2.44
CA ARG A 72 12.47 2.55 1.97
C ARG A 72 12.92 2.42 0.51
N THR A 73 13.53 1.30 0.13
CA THR A 73 13.94 1.04 -1.25
C THR A 73 12.76 1.05 -2.21
N LEU A 74 11.64 0.42 -1.83
CA LEU A 74 10.40 0.41 -2.62
C LEU A 74 9.80 1.82 -2.76
N VAL A 75 9.78 2.61 -1.68
CA VAL A 75 9.30 3.99 -1.70
C VAL A 75 10.17 4.87 -2.58
N GLU A 76 11.50 4.73 -2.51
CA GLU A 76 12.43 5.49 -3.36
C GLU A 76 12.33 5.08 -4.83
N ALA A 77 12.16 3.78 -5.13
CA ALA A 77 11.86 3.32 -6.48
C ALA A 77 10.56 3.97 -7.02
N ALA A 78 9.52 4.06 -6.18
CA ALA A 78 8.28 4.74 -6.55
C ALA A 78 8.46 6.24 -6.81
N LYS A 79 9.38 6.92 -6.12
CA LYS A 79 9.70 8.33 -6.36
C LYS A 79 10.49 8.52 -7.65
N ARG A 80 11.42 7.61 -7.97
CA ARG A 80 12.30 7.69 -9.16
C ARG A 80 11.56 7.49 -10.48
N LEU A 81 10.43 6.79 -10.47
CA LEU A 81 9.53 6.73 -11.64
C LEU A 81 9.00 8.11 -12.07
N ASN A 82 9.12 9.14 -11.22
CA ASN A 82 8.76 10.52 -11.54
C ASN A 82 9.84 11.28 -12.34
N GLY A 83 10.95 10.63 -12.72
CA GLY A 83 12.13 11.26 -13.33
C GLY A 83 12.60 10.65 -14.66
N ALA A 84 11.78 9.84 -15.32
CA ALA A 84 12.02 9.34 -16.68
C ALA A 84 11.09 10.04 -17.68
#